data_AF-A0A5S5CEL6-F1
#
_entry.id   AF-A0A5S5CEL6-F1
#
_cell.length_a   1.000
_cell.length_b   1.000
_cell.length_c   1.000
_cell.angle_alpha   90.00
_cell.angle_beta   90.00
_cell.angle_gamma   90.00
#
_symmetry.space_group_name_H-M   'P 1'
#
loop_
_entity.id
_entity.type
_entity.pdbx_description
1 polymer ?
#
loop_
_entity_poly.entity_id
_entity_poly.type
_entity_poly.pdbx_seq_one_letter_code
_entity_poly.pdbx_strand_id
1 'polypeptide(L)'
;MVPNEFSNLTADVDVQFTLKQVTRKQSNRRSWGTRDRMKRSSRGGVDAIDTSRNLNIWICNIGGGILGYAQFPGGSASTDGVVISPQYFGTQGYVSAPFDKGRTATHEVGHWLNLRHIWGDGGCSVDDYVSDTPVSSTPNYGCPSYPTQHCNSNDMTMNYMDYVDDSCMYMFTTGQKNRMRALFASGGYRSAFAQ
;
A
#
# COMPACT_ATOMS: atom_id res chain seq x y z
N MET A 1 5.45 -19.68 0.70
CA MET A 1 6.68 -19.63 1.53
C MET A 1 7.70 -18.81 0.77
N VAL A 2 8.44 -17.94 1.45
CA VAL A 2 9.49 -17.12 0.83
C VAL A 2 10.54 -18.04 0.18
N PRO A 3 10.89 -17.87 -1.10
CA PRO A 3 11.98 -18.61 -1.73
C PRO A 3 13.29 -18.44 -0.94
N ASN A 4 14.13 -19.48 -0.91
CA ASN A 4 15.38 -19.46 -0.14
C ASN A 4 16.27 -18.26 -0.49
N GLU A 5 16.29 -17.84 -1.76
CA GLU A 5 17.03 -16.66 -2.25
C GLU A 5 16.70 -15.38 -1.46
N PHE A 6 15.43 -15.18 -1.06
CA PHE A 6 14.96 -13.96 -0.39
C PHE A 6 14.72 -14.13 1.11
N SER A 7 14.89 -15.35 1.63
CA SER A 7 14.58 -15.69 3.03
C SER A 7 15.24 -14.76 4.05
N ASN A 8 16.51 -14.41 3.84
CA ASN A 8 17.30 -13.53 4.71
C ASN A 8 16.98 -12.04 4.55
N LEU A 9 16.13 -11.66 3.58
CA LEU A 9 15.76 -10.26 3.33
C LEU A 9 14.46 -9.86 4.02
N THR A 10 13.66 -10.83 4.47
CA THR A 10 12.36 -10.61 5.13
C THR A 10 12.52 -9.72 6.36
N ALA A 11 11.69 -8.67 6.45
CA ALA A 11 11.76 -7.71 7.54
C ALA A 11 10.48 -7.63 8.38
N ASP A 12 10.66 -7.57 9.69
CA ASP A 12 9.69 -6.95 10.58
C ASP A 12 9.88 -5.43 10.53
N VAL A 13 8.90 -4.70 9.99
CA VAL A 13 8.97 -3.25 9.82
C VAL A 13 8.96 -2.51 11.17
N ASP A 14 8.47 -3.17 12.24
CA ASP A 14 8.32 -2.60 13.58
C ASP A 14 7.45 -1.33 13.57
N VAL A 15 6.25 -1.47 12.97
CA VAL A 15 5.19 -0.45 12.93
C VAL A 15 3.89 -1.10 13.39
N GLN A 16 3.25 -0.49 14.39
CA GLN A 16 1.96 -0.95 14.91
C GLN A 16 0.85 0.04 14.60
N PHE A 17 -0.33 -0.48 14.25
CA PHE A 17 -1.52 0.33 14.03
C PHE A 17 -2.51 0.11 15.17
N THR A 18 -3.07 1.20 15.70
CA THR A 18 -4.17 1.16 16.68
C THR A 18 -5.31 2.04 16.19
N LEU A 19 -6.53 1.51 16.25
CA LEU A 19 -7.71 2.25 15.82
C LEU A 19 -7.97 3.42 16.80
N LYS A 20 -7.96 4.65 16.28
CA LYS A 20 -8.34 5.84 17.06
C LYS A 20 -9.84 6.09 17.07
N GLN A 21 -10.46 6.09 15.88
CA GLN A 21 -11.90 6.34 15.73
C GLN A 21 -12.42 5.83 14.39
N VAL A 22 -13.75 5.71 14.29
CA VAL A 22 -14.46 5.38 13.06
C VAL A 22 -15.52 6.42 12.78
N THR A 23 -15.50 7.02 11.59
CA THR A 23 -16.57 7.88 11.10
C THR A 23 -17.36 7.14 10.02
N ARG A 24 -18.67 7.00 10.22
CA ARG A 24 -19.58 6.40 9.22
C ARG A 24 -20.42 7.51 8.61
N LYS A 25 -20.43 7.60 7.28
CA LYS A 25 -21.25 8.56 6.54
C LYS A 25 -22.01 7.85 5.43
N GLN A 26 -23.34 7.96 5.47
CA GLN A 26 -24.19 7.47 4.39
C GLN A 26 -24.05 8.39 3.17
N SER A 27 -24.03 7.79 1.98
CA SER A 27 -23.97 8.49 0.72
C SER A 27 -24.72 7.71 -0.35
N ASN A 28 -25.46 8.42 -1.21
CA ASN A 28 -26.11 7.83 -2.38
C ASN A 28 -25.16 7.73 -3.58
N ARG A 29 -23.90 8.14 -3.40
CA ARG A 29 -22.89 8.12 -4.45
C ARG A 29 -22.42 6.68 -4.69
N ARG A 30 -22.64 6.19 -5.91
CA ARG A 30 -22.27 4.82 -6.29
C ARG A 30 -20.77 4.60 -6.49
N SER A 31 -20.05 5.61 -6.99
CA SER A 31 -18.60 5.56 -7.19
C SER A 31 -17.95 6.92 -6.90
N TRP A 32 -16.81 6.88 -6.23
CA TRP A 32 -16.06 8.05 -5.79
C TRP A 32 -14.92 8.44 -6.76
N GLY A 33 -14.39 7.48 -7.52
CA GLY A 33 -13.20 7.65 -8.35
C GLY A 33 -11.94 7.97 -7.54
N THR A 34 -10.83 8.23 -8.22
CA THR A 34 -9.51 8.49 -7.61
C THR A 34 -9.19 9.99 -7.47
N ARG A 35 -10.18 10.87 -7.58
CA ARG A 35 -10.00 12.34 -7.48
C ARG A 35 -10.32 12.90 -6.09
N ASP A 36 -10.07 12.11 -5.04
CA ASP A 36 -10.20 12.47 -3.61
C ASP A 36 -11.57 13.04 -3.17
N ARG A 37 -12.66 12.79 -3.91
CA ARG A 37 -13.99 13.32 -3.55
C ARG A 37 -14.49 12.79 -2.20
N MET A 38 -14.11 11.55 -1.84
CA MET A 38 -14.44 10.92 -0.56
C MET A 38 -13.74 11.56 0.63
N LYS A 39 -12.62 12.25 0.38
CA LYS A 39 -11.82 12.92 1.42
C LYS A 39 -12.30 14.35 1.72
N ARG A 40 -13.45 14.76 1.15
CA ARG A 40 -13.97 16.13 1.22
C ARG A 40 -15.44 16.16 1.61
N SER A 41 -15.76 16.68 2.78
CA SER A 41 -17.14 16.85 3.27
C SER A 41 -17.99 17.68 2.32
N SER A 42 -17.42 18.74 1.74
CA SER A 42 -18.02 19.59 0.70
C SER A 42 -18.37 18.86 -0.61
N ARG A 43 -17.85 17.65 -0.82
CA ARG A 43 -18.17 16.77 -1.96
C ARG A 43 -18.95 15.52 -1.53
N GLY A 44 -19.51 15.55 -0.32
CA GLY A 44 -20.28 14.46 0.26
C GLY A 44 -19.44 13.42 1.01
N GLY A 45 -18.11 13.55 1.04
CA GLY A 45 -17.19 12.64 1.73
C GLY A 45 -17.00 12.96 3.21
N VAL A 46 -15.88 12.54 3.78
CA VAL A 46 -15.44 12.82 5.15
C VAL A 46 -14.05 13.44 5.08
N ASP A 47 -13.87 14.61 5.71
CA ASP A 47 -12.57 15.28 5.74
C ASP A 47 -11.55 14.46 6.52
N ALA A 48 -10.26 14.58 6.16
CA ALA A 48 -9.17 13.95 6.90
C ALA A 48 -9.10 14.49 8.33
N ILE A 49 -8.77 13.61 9.28
CA ILE A 49 -8.68 13.95 10.70
C ILE A 49 -7.23 13.89 11.13
N ASP A 50 -6.65 15.07 11.43
CA ASP A 50 -5.30 15.25 11.97
C ASP A 50 -4.27 14.29 11.34
N THR A 51 -3.93 14.55 10.08
CA THR A 51 -3.00 13.70 9.31
C THR A 51 -1.56 13.75 9.84
N SER A 52 -1.27 14.63 10.79
CA SER A 52 0.04 14.71 11.45
C SER A 52 0.26 13.61 12.49
N ARG A 53 -0.83 13.01 13.00
CA ARG A 53 -0.78 11.95 14.02
C ARG A 53 -1.63 10.73 13.70
N ASN A 54 -2.36 10.75 12.58
CA ASN A 54 -3.28 9.68 12.21
C ASN A 54 -3.14 9.31 10.73
N LEU A 55 -2.98 8.02 10.46
CA LEU A 55 -3.24 7.47 9.14
C LEU A 55 -4.75 7.49 8.92
N ASN A 56 -5.20 8.22 7.90
CA ASN A 56 -6.59 8.24 7.49
C ASN A 56 -6.83 7.17 6.42
N ILE A 57 -7.82 6.30 6.65
CA ILE A 57 -8.21 5.21 5.75
C ILE A 57 -9.68 5.42 5.36
N TRP A 58 -9.94 5.70 4.09
CA TRP A 58 -11.31 5.82 3.58
C TRP A 58 -11.75 4.52 2.92
N ILE A 59 -12.88 3.97 3.36
CA ILE A 59 -13.47 2.77 2.77
C ILE A 59 -14.68 3.15 1.94
N CYS A 60 -14.58 3.10 0.61
CA CYS A 60 -15.66 3.51 -0.29
C CYS A 60 -15.49 2.94 -1.69
N ASN A 61 -16.58 2.78 -2.46
CA ASN A 61 -16.48 2.26 -3.83
C ASN A 61 -15.76 3.27 -4.75
N ILE A 62 -14.53 2.97 -5.12
CA ILE A 62 -13.71 3.83 -5.98
C ILE A 62 -14.12 3.63 -7.45
N GLY A 63 -14.41 2.39 -7.86
CA GLY A 63 -14.73 2.01 -9.23
C GLY A 63 -13.50 2.00 -10.17
N GLY A 64 -13.72 1.72 -11.45
CA GLY A 64 -12.66 1.77 -12.47
C GLY A 64 -11.67 0.60 -12.45
N GLY A 65 -11.99 -0.50 -11.74
CA GLY A 65 -11.13 -1.68 -11.66
C GLY A 65 -9.96 -1.58 -10.68
N ILE A 66 -9.89 -0.51 -9.89
CA ILE A 66 -8.81 -0.26 -8.92
C ILE A 66 -9.24 -0.72 -7.52
N LEU A 67 -8.35 -1.43 -6.81
CA LEU A 67 -8.61 -1.98 -5.48
C LEU A 67 -8.50 -0.89 -4.39
N GLY A 68 -7.44 -0.09 -4.45
CA GLY A 68 -7.13 0.99 -3.54
C GLY A 68 -6.21 2.03 -4.18
N TYR A 69 -5.94 3.12 -3.45
CA TYR A 69 -4.85 4.03 -3.77
C TYR A 69 -4.38 4.78 -2.53
N ALA A 70 -3.13 5.21 -2.55
CA ALA A 70 -2.50 6.00 -1.51
C ALA A 70 -2.06 7.38 -1.99
N GLN A 71 -1.87 8.30 -1.04
CA GLN A 71 -1.07 9.48 -1.25
C GLN A 71 0.34 9.25 -0.67
N PHE A 72 1.37 9.42 -1.50
CA PHE A 72 2.76 9.42 -1.06
C PHE A 72 3.05 10.60 -0.10
N PRO A 73 4.10 10.49 0.75
CA PRO A 73 4.60 11.61 1.53
C PRO A 73 4.89 12.84 0.66
N GLY A 74 4.67 14.03 1.21
CA GLY A 74 4.86 15.32 0.53
C GLY A 74 3.61 15.90 -0.13
N GLY A 75 2.51 15.14 -0.21
CA GLY A 75 1.22 15.62 -0.72
C GLY A 75 0.44 16.52 0.25
N SER A 76 -0.73 17.01 -0.17
CA SER A 76 -1.58 17.86 0.68
C SER A 76 -2.07 17.10 1.92
N ALA A 77 -2.01 17.76 3.09
CA ALA A 77 -2.53 17.23 4.34
C ALA A 77 -4.03 16.91 4.27
N SER A 78 -4.82 17.67 3.50
CA SER A 78 -6.28 17.43 3.38
C SER A 78 -6.64 16.09 2.71
N THR A 79 -5.68 15.45 2.05
CA THR A 79 -5.87 14.23 1.26
C THR A 79 -4.87 13.12 1.62
N ASP A 80 -4.02 13.33 2.62
CA ASP A 80 -3.04 12.33 3.07
C ASP A 80 -3.73 11.11 3.68
N GLY A 81 -3.26 9.93 3.28
CA GLY A 81 -3.81 8.63 3.69
C GLY A 81 -4.09 7.72 2.50
N VAL A 82 -4.91 6.70 2.75
CA VAL A 82 -5.20 5.62 1.80
C VAL A 82 -6.69 5.44 1.60
N VAL A 83 -7.10 4.96 0.43
CA VAL A 83 -8.50 4.66 0.11
C VAL A 83 -8.57 3.23 -0.41
N ILE A 84 -9.54 2.46 0.07
CA ILE A 84 -9.71 1.05 -0.28
C ILE A 84 -11.17 0.79 -0.63
N SER A 85 -11.41 0.08 -1.73
CA SER A 85 -12.76 -0.38 -2.08
C SER A 85 -13.25 -1.41 -1.07
N PRO A 86 -14.53 -1.37 -0.67
CA PRO A 86 -15.03 -2.11 0.49
C PRO A 86 -14.83 -3.62 0.38
N GLN A 87 -14.94 -4.18 -0.83
CA GLN A 87 -14.74 -5.60 -1.09
C GLN A 87 -13.29 -6.10 -0.94
N TYR A 88 -12.33 -5.21 -0.67
CA TYR A 88 -10.90 -5.52 -0.52
C TYR A 88 -10.33 -5.02 0.82
N PHE A 89 -11.20 -4.71 1.79
CA PHE A 89 -10.79 -4.22 3.10
C PHE A 89 -11.10 -5.21 4.23
N GLY A 90 -10.06 -5.64 4.93
CA GLY A 90 -10.15 -6.64 6.00
C GLY A 90 -10.10 -8.07 5.48
N THR A 91 -10.52 -9.02 6.30
CA THR A 91 -10.46 -10.47 6.02
C THR A 91 -11.78 -11.20 6.24
N GLN A 92 -12.82 -10.47 6.63
CA GLN A 92 -14.12 -11.02 6.99
C GLN A 92 -15.24 -10.08 6.54
N GLY A 93 -16.43 -10.65 6.31
CA GLY A 93 -17.61 -9.90 5.90
C GLY A 93 -17.67 -9.69 4.39
N TYR A 94 -17.84 -8.45 3.95
CA TYR A 94 -17.97 -8.10 2.54
C TYR A 94 -16.58 -8.02 1.89
N VAL A 95 -15.88 -9.15 1.79
CA VAL A 95 -14.58 -9.26 1.09
C VAL A 95 -14.72 -10.20 -0.11
N SER A 96 -13.91 -10.00 -1.15
CA SER A 96 -13.94 -10.80 -2.39
C SER A 96 -12.57 -11.35 -2.74
N ALA A 97 -12.48 -12.67 -2.89
CA ALA A 97 -11.32 -13.32 -3.48
C ALA A 97 -11.07 -12.78 -4.91
N PRO A 98 -9.80 -12.71 -5.36
CA PRO A 98 -8.58 -13.16 -4.69
C PRO A 98 -7.95 -12.12 -3.73
N PHE A 99 -8.63 -11.02 -3.42
CA PHE A 99 -8.13 -9.91 -2.59
C PHE A 99 -8.87 -9.82 -1.25
N ASP A 100 -8.94 -10.94 -0.53
CA ASP A 100 -9.77 -11.15 0.66
C ASP A 100 -8.96 -11.38 1.95
N LYS A 101 -7.65 -11.12 1.94
CA LYS A 101 -6.77 -11.27 3.12
C LYS A 101 -6.22 -9.93 3.62
N GLY A 102 -6.74 -8.82 3.11
CA GLY A 102 -6.43 -7.46 3.55
C GLY A 102 -5.11 -6.90 3.02
N ARG A 103 -4.48 -7.54 2.00
CA ARG A 103 -3.15 -7.12 1.55
C ARG A 103 -3.20 -5.90 0.64
N THR A 104 -4.35 -5.58 0.04
CA THR A 104 -4.58 -4.25 -0.54
C THR A 104 -4.26 -3.15 0.47
N ALA A 105 -4.69 -3.26 1.73
CA ALA A 105 -4.36 -2.26 2.74
C ALA A 105 -2.86 -2.21 3.05
N THR A 106 -2.21 -3.37 3.15
CA THR A 106 -0.75 -3.47 3.35
C THR A 106 0.02 -2.76 2.22
N HIS A 107 -0.37 -3.00 0.97
CA HIS A 107 0.20 -2.39 -0.23
C HIS A 107 0.05 -0.87 -0.22
N GLU A 108 -1.18 -0.36 -0.04
CA GLU A 108 -1.43 1.09 -0.02
C GLU A 108 -0.73 1.79 1.15
N VAL A 109 -0.64 1.13 2.31
CA VAL A 109 0.12 1.65 3.44
C VAL A 109 1.62 1.66 3.14
N GLY A 110 2.13 0.70 2.37
CA GLY A 110 3.50 0.75 1.83
C GLY A 110 3.76 2.02 1.02
N HIS A 111 2.86 2.39 0.11
CA HIS A 111 2.94 3.67 -0.61
C HIS A 111 2.85 4.89 0.30
N TRP A 112 1.93 4.89 1.26
CA TRP A 112 1.83 5.95 2.28
C TRP A 112 3.13 6.07 3.11
N LEU A 113 3.86 4.97 3.26
CA LEU A 113 5.19 4.87 3.87
C LEU A 113 6.35 4.96 2.85
N ASN A 114 6.13 5.58 1.68
CA ASN A 114 7.16 5.92 0.69
C ASN A 114 7.76 4.74 -0.10
N LEU A 115 7.10 3.60 -0.15
CA LEU A 115 7.48 2.49 -1.03
C LEU A 115 6.87 2.67 -2.41
N ARG A 116 7.66 2.38 -3.45
CA ARG A 116 7.17 2.28 -4.83
C ARG A 116 6.81 0.83 -5.15
N HIS A 117 6.13 0.65 -6.27
CA HIS A 117 6.01 -0.66 -6.87
C HIS A 117 7.39 -1.25 -7.19
N ILE A 118 7.57 -2.55 -7.00
CA ILE A 118 8.89 -3.19 -7.13
C ILE A 118 9.45 -3.19 -8.57
N TRP A 119 8.61 -2.93 -9.59
CA TRP A 119 9.04 -2.77 -10.99
C TRP A 119 9.33 -1.30 -11.36
N GLY A 120 9.34 -0.39 -10.38
CA GLY A 120 9.71 1.01 -10.54
C GLY A 120 8.74 1.88 -11.37
N ASP A 121 7.63 1.31 -11.88
CA ASP A 121 6.70 1.99 -12.81
C ASP A 121 7.34 2.48 -14.11
N GLY A 122 8.45 1.86 -14.55
CA GLY A 122 9.19 2.35 -15.72
C GLY A 122 10.09 1.33 -16.44
N GLY A 123 9.90 0.03 -16.23
CA GLY A 123 10.69 -1.00 -16.89
C GLY A 123 12.09 -1.17 -16.28
N CYS A 124 12.97 -1.92 -16.95
CA CYS A 124 14.30 -2.29 -16.41
C CYS A 124 15.27 -1.14 -16.12
N SER A 125 14.93 0.10 -16.51
CA SER A 125 15.76 1.29 -16.27
C SER A 125 15.25 2.18 -15.13
N VAL A 126 14.17 1.79 -14.47
CA VAL A 126 13.60 2.54 -13.34
C VAL A 126 13.54 1.63 -12.13
N ASP A 127 13.93 2.18 -10.99
CA ASP A 127 14.08 1.45 -9.73
C ASP A 127 13.00 1.87 -8.72
N ASP A 128 12.68 1.00 -7.76
CA ASP A 128 11.82 1.32 -6.63
C ASP A 128 12.56 2.07 -5.50
N TYR A 129 13.86 2.29 -5.70
CA TYR A 129 14.83 2.91 -4.79
C TYR A 129 15.08 2.09 -3.52
N VAL A 130 15.02 0.77 -3.65
CA VAL A 130 15.37 -0.19 -2.60
C VAL A 130 16.33 -1.22 -3.18
N SER A 131 17.55 -1.29 -2.65
CA SER A 131 18.62 -2.09 -3.26
C SER A 131 18.45 -3.61 -3.10
N ASP A 132 17.60 -4.07 -2.18
CA ASP A 132 17.36 -5.49 -1.91
C ASP A 132 16.05 -6.02 -2.51
N THR A 133 15.37 -5.21 -3.33
CA THR A 133 14.31 -5.63 -4.25
C THR A 133 14.93 -5.78 -5.65
N PRO A 134 14.96 -6.99 -6.23
CA PRO A 134 15.48 -7.20 -7.58
C PRO A 134 14.73 -6.37 -8.62
N VAL A 135 15.45 -5.82 -9.60
CA VAL A 135 14.87 -5.03 -10.68
C VAL A 135 13.91 -5.89 -11.51
N SER A 136 12.67 -5.42 -11.67
CA SER A 136 11.67 -6.02 -12.56
C SER A 136 11.15 -4.99 -13.56
N SER A 137 10.67 -5.43 -14.73
CA SER A 137 10.14 -4.53 -15.77
C SER A 137 8.64 -4.30 -15.68
N THR A 138 7.92 -5.16 -14.96
CA THR A 138 6.45 -5.22 -15.01
C THR A 138 5.89 -5.72 -13.68
N PRO A 139 4.65 -5.33 -13.32
CA PRO A 139 3.91 -6.04 -12.28
C PRO A 139 3.72 -7.52 -12.63
N ASN A 140 3.67 -8.35 -11.59
CA ASN A 140 3.20 -9.72 -11.66
C ASN A 140 1.79 -9.82 -11.08
N TYR A 141 0.99 -10.78 -11.57
CA TYR A 141 -0.41 -10.96 -11.17
C TYR A 141 -0.70 -12.42 -10.83
N GLY A 142 -1.81 -12.67 -10.11
CA GLY A 142 -2.19 -14.02 -9.70
C GLY A 142 -1.23 -14.58 -8.66
N CYS A 143 -0.87 -15.85 -8.81
CA CYS A 143 0.12 -16.51 -7.96
C CYS A 143 1.23 -17.15 -8.81
N PRO A 144 2.19 -16.34 -9.30
CA PRO A 144 3.25 -16.83 -10.18
C PRO A 144 4.09 -17.93 -9.52
N SER A 145 4.49 -18.93 -10.30
CA SER A 145 5.48 -19.91 -9.86
C SER A 145 6.86 -19.29 -9.75
N TYR A 146 7.63 -19.71 -8.77
CA TYR A 146 9.03 -19.32 -8.64
C TYR A 146 9.94 -20.26 -9.46
N PRO A 147 10.93 -19.73 -10.22
CA PRO A 147 11.19 -18.31 -10.45
C PRO A 147 10.32 -17.74 -11.59
N THR A 148 9.89 -16.49 -11.41
CA THR A 148 9.46 -15.61 -12.51
C THR A 148 10.59 -14.60 -12.72
N GLN A 149 10.91 -14.25 -13.96
CA GLN A 149 12.11 -13.48 -14.28
C GLN A 149 11.84 -12.31 -15.23
N HIS A 150 12.28 -11.13 -14.82
CA HIS A 150 12.37 -9.94 -15.66
C HIS A 150 13.71 -9.25 -15.44
N CYS A 151 14.18 -8.46 -16.42
CA CYS A 151 15.42 -7.68 -16.31
C CYS A 151 16.67 -8.48 -15.91
N ASN A 152 16.72 -9.78 -16.27
CA ASN A 152 17.77 -10.73 -15.87
C ASN A 152 17.88 -10.95 -14.34
N SER A 153 16.80 -10.72 -13.60
CA SER A 153 16.68 -11.00 -12.17
C SER A 153 15.51 -11.95 -11.90
N ASN A 154 15.52 -12.63 -10.74
CA ASN A 154 14.34 -13.33 -10.25
C ASN A 154 13.44 -12.31 -9.56
N ASP A 155 12.21 -12.16 -10.03
CA ASP A 155 11.26 -11.24 -9.44
C ASP A 155 10.89 -11.68 -8.03
N MET A 156 10.89 -10.72 -7.10
CA MET A 156 10.38 -10.94 -5.74
C MET A 156 8.85 -10.84 -5.73
N THR A 157 8.17 -11.72 -6.47
CA THR A 157 6.72 -11.67 -6.73
C THR A 157 5.86 -11.70 -5.46
N MET A 158 6.41 -12.19 -4.35
CA MET A 158 5.76 -12.26 -3.05
C MET A 158 5.90 -11.00 -2.20
N ASN A 159 6.55 -9.96 -2.72
CA ASN A 159 6.64 -8.67 -2.06
C ASN A 159 5.26 -8.00 -2.01
N TYR A 160 4.93 -7.34 -0.90
CA TYR A 160 3.66 -6.60 -0.78
C TYR A 160 3.52 -5.46 -1.78
N MET A 161 4.61 -4.99 -2.39
CA MET A 161 4.61 -3.92 -3.39
C MET A 161 4.58 -4.43 -4.85
N ASP A 162 4.31 -5.72 -5.07
CA ASP A 162 3.89 -6.27 -6.38
C ASP A 162 2.33 -6.31 -6.48
N TYR A 163 1.78 -6.77 -7.61
CA TYR A 163 0.34 -6.84 -7.89
C TYR A 163 -0.25 -8.27 -7.87
N VAL A 164 0.44 -9.21 -7.23
CA VAL A 164 -0.03 -10.59 -7.06
C VAL A 164 -1.29 -10.67 -6.19
N ASP A 165 -1.92 -11.84 -6.14
CA ASP A 165 -3.07 -12.09 -5.28
C ASP A 165 -2.68 -12.00 -3.79
N ASP A 166 -3.65 -11.67 -2.93
CA ASP A 166 -3.42 -11.49 -1.50
C ASP A 166 -2.78 -12.73 -0.83
N SER A 167 -3.07 -13.93 -1.32
CA SER A 167 -2.51 -15.19 -0.81
C SER A 167 -1.04 -15.41 -1.17
N CYS A 168 -0.52 -14.62 -2.10
CA CYS A 168 0.79 -14.82 -2.73
C CYS A 168 1.79 -13.71 -2.42
N MET A 169 1.36 -12.61 -1.78
CA MET A 169 2.25 -11.63 -1.15
C MET A 169 2.31 -11.77 0.37
N TYR A 170 3.52 -11.76 0.93
CA TYR A 170 3.74 -12.06 2.35
C TYR A 170 5.05 -11.49 2.94
N MET A 171 5.72 -10.56 2.26
CA MET A 171 6.93 -9.94 2.83
C MET A 171 7.15 -8.49 2.40
N PHE A 172 7.79 -7.74 3.29
CA PHE A 172 8.63 -6.59 2.95
C PHE A 172 10.10 -6.98 3.12
N THR A 173 10.98 -6.25 2.45
CA THR A 173 12.44 -6.40 2.61
C THR A 173 13.01 -5.50 3.71
N THR A 174 14.27 -5.75 4.07
CA THR A 174 15.01 -4.90 5.02
C THR A 174 15.24 -3.50 4.47
N GLY A 175 15.52 -3.37 3.17
CA GLY A 175 15.62 -2.09 2.49
C GLY A 175 14.30 -1.31 2.48
N GLN A 176 13.18 -1.99 2.23
CA GLN A 176 11.84 -1.38 2.33
C GLN A 176 11.57 -0.91 3.77
N LYS A 177 11.88 -1.71 4.79
CA LYS A 177 11.80 -1.28 6.20
C LYS A 177 12.58 0.01 6.45
N ASN A 178 13.83 0.07 6.01
CA ASN A 178 14.67 1.25 6.23
C ASN A 178 14.06 2.50 5.60
N ARG A 179 13.53 2.36 4.38
CA ARG A 179 12.87 3.46 3.66
C ARG A 179 11.59 3.93 4.36
N MET A 180 10.77 3.00 4.86
CA MET A 180 9.57 3.33 5.64
C MET A 180 9.93 4.04 6.95
N ARG A 181 10.91 3.50 7.69
CA ARG A 181 11.30 4.03 9.01
C ARG A 181 11.95 5.41 8.94
N ALA A 182 12.62 5.74 7.85
CA ALA A 182 13.19 7.06 7.62
C ALA A 182 12.14 8.19 7.71
N LEU A 183 10.86 7.91 7.43
CA LEU A 183 9.79 8.90 7.57
C LEU A 183 9.53 9.32 9.02
N PHE A 184 9.80 8.44 9.99
CA PHE A 184 9.54 8.68 11.40
C PHE A 184 10.76 9.27 12.14
N ALA A 185 11.93 9.25 11.52
CA ALA A 185 13.13 9.88 12.07
C ALA A 185 12.96 11.40 12.21
N SER A 186 13.80 12.03 13.03
CA SER A 186 13.82 13.50 13.16
C SER A 186 14.00 14.16 11.79
N GLY A 187 13.13 15.12 11.46
CA GLY A 187 13.08 15.79 10.16
C GLY A 187 12.40 15.00 9.04
N GLY A 188 11.99 13.75 9.29
CA GLY A 188 11.19 12.95 8.36
C GLY A 188 9.75 13.45 8.24
N TYR A 189 9.10 13.17 7.10
CA TYR A 189 7.75 13.69 6.80
C TYR A 189 6.67 13.25 7.80
N ARG A 190 6.89 12.12 8.48
CA ARG A 190 5.97 11.55 9.48
C ARG A 190 6.60 11.53 10.88
N SER A 191 7.59 12.38 11.15
CA SER A 191 8.29 12.40 12.45
C SER A 191 7.37 12.60 13.65
N ALA A 192 6.22 13.26 13.45
CA ALA A 192 5.20 13.48 14.49
C ALA A 192 4.42 12.21 14.89
N PHE A 193 4.56 11.10 14.16
CA PHE A 193 3.97 9.80 14.52
C PHE A 193 4.87 8.97 15.45
N ALA A 194 6.17 9.29 15.51
CA ALA A 194 7.06 8.63 16.45
C ALA A 194 6.62 8.96 17.87
N GLN A 195 6.29 7.93 18.64
CA GLN A 195 5.91 8.01 20.06
C GLN A 195 7.07 7.52 20.92
#